data_AF-K1R0E8-F1
#
_entry.id   AF-K1R0E8-F1
#
_cell.length_a   1.000
_cell.length_b   1.000
_cell.length_c   1.000
_cell.angle_alpha   90.00
_cell.angle_beta   90.00
_cell.angle_gamma   90.00
#
_symmetry.space_group_name_H-M   'P 1'
#
loop_
_entity.id
_entity.type
_entity.pdbx_description
1 polymer ?
#
loop_
_entity_poly.entity_id
_entity_poly.type
_entity_poly.pdbx_seq_one_letter_code
_entity_poly.pdbx_strand_id
1 'polypeptide(L)' 'MDTAREWRCCLEVPEVARKFHQEKLNSIADHESFKVNCLNHHVLQLSYFEYIQDNGPLGDEGDEEPIHE' A
#
# COMPACT_ATOMS: atom_id res chain seq x y z
N MET A 1 7.43 14.47 -15.94
CA MET A 1 7.63 13.40 -14.93
C MET A 1 7.94 14.06 -13.60
N ASP A 2 6.93 14.19 -12.73
CA ASP A 2 7.10 14.73 -11.39
C ASP A 2 7.43 13.58 -10.40
N THR A 3 8.64 13.03 -10.56
CA THR A 3 9.11 11.87 -9.80
C THR A 3 9.34 12.19 -8.32
N ALA A 4 9.32 13.47 -7.94
CA ALA A 4 9.48 13.91 -6.56
C ALA A 4 8.35 13.39 -5.65
N ARG A 5 7.14 13.16 -6.19
CA ARG A 5 6.02 12.63 -5.40
C ARG A 5 6.22 11.17 -4.99
N GLU A 6 6.84 10.38 -5.86
CA GLU A 6 7.07 8.94 -5.68
C GLU A 6 8.38 8.62 -4.98
N TRP A 7 9.33 9.56 -4.96
CA TRP A 7 10.60 9.40 -4.28
C TRP A 7 10.46 9.59 -2.76
N ARG A 8 9.87 8.59 -2.09
CA ARG A 8 9.65 8.57 -0.65
C ARG A 8 10.25 7.33 -0.02
N CYS A 9 10.87 7.50 1.14
CA CYS A 9 11.38 6.39 1.94
C CYS A 9 10.40 6.06 3.07
N CYS A 10 10.15 4.77 3.32
CA CYS A 10 9.32 4.33 4.45
C CYS A 10 9.84 4.81 5.82
N LEU A 11 11.14 5.10 5.94
CA LEU A 11 11.77 5.61 7.16
C LEU A 11 11.66 7.14 7.32
N GLU A 12 11.17 7.87 6.32
CA GLU A 12 10.88 9.30 6.44
C GLU A 12 9.57 9.57 7.21
N VAL A 13 8.74 8.54 7.38
CA VAL A 13 7.53 8.60 8.20
C VAL A 13 7.90 8.28 9.66
N PRO A 14 7.80 9.24 10.61
CA PRO A 14 8.32 9.08 11.98
C PRO A 14 7.77 7.87 12.72
N GLU A 15 6.47 7.60 12.60
CA GLU A 15 5.80 6.45 13.23
C GLU A 15 6.33 5.11 12.70
N VAL A 16 6.62 5.04 11.39
CA VAL A 16 7.16 3.84 10.73
C VAL A 16 8.60 3.63 11.17
N ALA A 17 9.42 4.67 11.13
CA ALA A 17 10.81 4.64 11.57
C ALA A 17 10.95 4.19 13.03
N ARG A 18 10.09 4.71 13.93
CA ARG A 18 10.08 4.33 15.34
C ARG A 18 9.79 2.85 15.54
N LYS A 19 8.79 2.31 14.84
CA LYS A 19 8.45 0.87 14.88
C LYS A 19 9.59 0.01 14.36
N PHE A 20 10.19 0.40 13.24
CA PHE A 20 11.27 -0.40 12.64
C PHE A 20 12.56 -0.37 13.44
N HIS A 21 12.85 0.75 14.12
CA HIS A 21 13.97 0.79 15.06
C HIS A 21 13.79 -0.19 16.22
N GLN A 22 12.55 -0.33 16.74
CA GLN A 22 12.25 -1.28 17.82
C GLN A 22 12.40 -2.74 17.34
N GLU A 23 12.05 -3.01 16.09
CA GLU A 23 12.07 -4.36 15.50
C GLU A 23 13.36 -4.67 14.72
N LYS A 24 14.30 -3.71 14.67
CA LYS A 24 15.58 -3.78 13.94
C LYS A 24 15.42 -4.07 12.44
N LEU A 25 14.42 -3.44 11.82
CA LEU A 25 14.13 -3.56 10.39
C LEU A 25 14.71 -2.39 9.61
N ASN A 26 15.14 -2.64 8.37
CA ASN A 26 15.69 -1.62 7.48
C ASN A 26 14.67 -1.16 6.42
N SER A 27 13.64 -1.96 6.16
CA SER A 27 12.56 -1.66 5.22
C SER A 27 11.23 -2.22 5.74
N ILE A 28 10.12 -1.57 5.35
CA ILE A 28 8.78 -2.11 5.62
C ILE A 28 8.56 -3.46 4.95
N ALA A 29 9.21 -3.69 3.82
CA ALA A 29 9.13 -4.94 3.08
C ALA A 29 9.76 -6.13 3.83
N ASP A 30 10.66 -5.84 4.79
CA ASP A 30 11.30 -6.87 5.62
C ASP A 30 10.39 -7.34 6.76
N HIS A 31 9.36 -6.56 7.10
CA HIS A 31 8.41 -6.92 8.15
C HIS A 31 7.55 -8.11 7.70
N GLU A 32 7.48 -9.19 8.49
CA GLU A 32 6.73 -10.41 8.12
C GLU A 32 5.26 -10.13 7.79
N SER A 33 4.60 -9.25 8.55
CA SER A 33 3.22 -8.86 8.26
C SER A 33 3.04 -8.08 6.96
N PHE A 34 4.08 -7.43 6.41
CA PHE A 34 3.98 -6.77 5.11
C PHE A 34 3.74 -7.80 4.00
N LYS A 35 4.47 -8.91 4.02
CA LYS A 35 4.26 -9.99 3.04
C LYS A 35 2.87 -10.59 3.17
N VAL A 36 2.45 -10.87 4.40
CA VAL A 36 1.17 -11.54 4.68
C VAL A 36 -0.04 -10.66 4.37
N ASN A 37 0.04 -9.35 4.63
CA ASN A 37 -1.10 -8.45 4.46
C ASN A 37 -1.10 -7.70 3.13
N CYS A 38 0.08 -7.27 2.66
CA CYS A 38 0.19 -6.36 1.52
C CYS A 38 0.59 -7.07 0.21
N LEU A 39 1.17 -8.27 0.29
CA LEU A 39 1.62 -9.02 -0.90
C LEU A 39 0.90 -10.37 -1.09
N ASN A 40 0.06 -10.79 -0.14
CA ASN A 40 -0.69 -12.03 -0.26
C ASN A 40 -1.96 -11.80 -1.11
N HIS A 41 -1.93 -12.30 -2.34
CA HIS A 41 -3.05 -12.17 -3.29
C HIS A 41 -4.39 -12.65 -2.71
N HIS A 42 -4.42 -13.74 -1.96
CA HIS A 42 -5.67 -14.26 -1.40
C HIS A 42 -6.23 -13.33 -0.32
N VAL A 43 -5.38 -12.77 0.53
CA VAL A 43 -5.80 -11.80 1.54
C VAL A 43 -6.35 -10.56 0.86
N LEU A 44 -5.62 -10.00 -0.11
CA LEU A 44 -6.05 -8.81 -0.84
C LEU A 44 -7.38 -9.03 -1.57
N GLN A 45 -7.56 -10.18 -2.22
CA GLN A 45 -8.77 -10.52 -2.96
C GLN A 45 -9.98 -10.67 -2.04
N LEU A 46 -9.81 -11.34 -0.89
CA LEU A 46 -10.89 -11.48 0.08
C LEU A 46 -11.25 -10.14 0.71
N SER A 47 -10.26 -9.35 1.13
CA SER A 47 -10.48 -8.00 1.67
C SER A 47 -11.18 -7.10 0.64
N TYR A 48 -10.86 -7.23 -0.65
CA TYR A 48 -11.57 -6.54 -1.72
C TYR A 48 -13.05 -6.96 -1.77
N PHE A 49 -13.34 -8.26 -1.76
CA PHE A 49 -14.73 -8.74 -1.78
C PHE A 49 -15.53 -8.32 -0.57
N GLU A 50 -14.94 -8.40 0.63
CA GLU A 50 -15.53 -7.88 1.86
C GLU A 50 -15.84 -6.38 1.73
N TYR A 51 -14.88 -5.60 1.23
CA TYR A 51 -15.06 -4.17 1.05
C TYR A 51 -16.22 -3.83 0.10
N ILE A 52 -16.27 -4.44 -1.09
CA ILE A 52 -17.33 -4.12 -2.07
C ILE A 52 -18.71 -4.63 -1.65
N GLN A 53 -18.77 -5.67 -0.82
CA GLN A 53 -20.03 -6.14 -0.25
C GLN A 53 -20.65 -5.08 0.67
N ASP A 54 -19.81 -4.42 1.47
CA ASP A 54 -20.26 -3.45 2.47
C ASP A 54 -20.41 -2.03 1.91
N ASN A 55 -19.59 -1.65 0.92
CA ASN A 55 -19.48 -0.27 0.41
C ASN A 55 -19.98 -0.10 -1.04
N GLY A 56 -20.33 -1.19 -1.72
CA GLY A 56 -20.59 -1.21 -3.15
C GLY A 56 -19.30 -1.34 -3.98
N PRO A 57 -19.40 -1.63 -5.29
CA PRO A 57 -18.24 -1.72 -6.17
C PRO A 57 -17.45 -0.41 -6.17
N LEU A 58 -16.12 -0.50 -6.25
CA LEU A 58 -15.29 0.66 -6.57
C LEU A 58 -15.78 1.18 -7.94
N GLY A 59 -16.27 2.42 -7.96
CA GLY A 59 -16.97 2.97 -9.13
C GLY A 59 -16.07 3.07 -10.37
N ASP A 60 -16.67 2.82 -11.53
CA ASP A 60 -16.22 3.26 -12.86
C ASP A 60 -16.60 4.75 -13.06
N GLU A 61 -16.40 5.58 -12.03
CA GLU A 61 -16.66 7.01 -12.15
C GLU A 61 -15.44 7.66 -12.79
N GLY A 62 -15.57 8.01 -14.07
CA GLY A 62 -14.49 8.43 -14.96
C GLY A 62 -13.51 9.46 -14.40
N ASP A 63 -12.37 8.96 -13.95
CA ASP A 63 -11.11 9.68 -13.73
C ASP A 63 -10.00 8.77 -14.27
N GLU A 64 -9.75 8.77 -15.58
CA GLU A 64 -8.63 9.52 -16.17
C GLU A 64 -7.31 9.35 -15.38
N GLU A 65 -6.68 8.18 -15.45
CA GLU A 65 -5.24 8.27 -15.69
C GLU A 65 -5.09 8.76 -17.13
N PRO A 66 -4.47 9.93 -17.40
CA PRO A 66 -4.08 10.24 -18.76
C PRO A 66 -3.15 9.12 -19.20
N ILE A 67 -3.58 8.35 -20.19
CA ILE A 67 -2.72 7.43 -20.93
C ILE A 67 -1.71 8.35 -21.63
N HIS A 68 -0.61 8.66 -20.95
CA HIS A 68 0.52 9.32 -21.55
C HIS A 68 1.28 8.28 -22.38
N GLU A 69 0.86 8.08 -23.63
CA GLU A 69 1.74 7.74 -24.76
C GLU A 69 1.34 8.55 -25.99
#